data_AF-A0A2J9DZ46-F1
#
_entry.id   AF-A0A2J9DZ46-F1
#
_cell.length_a   1.000
_cell.length_b   1.000
_cell.length_c   1.000
_cell.angle_alpha   90.00
_cell.angle_beta   90.00
_cell.angle_gamma   90.00
#
_symmetry.space_group_name_H-M   'P 1'
#
loop_
_entity.id
_entity.type
_entity.pdbx_description
1 polymer ?
#
loop_
_entity_poly.entity_id
_entity_poly.type
_entity_poly.pdbx_seq_one_letter_code
_entity_poly.pdbx_strand_id
1 'polypeptide(L)'
;MDLRNLTKNQHYISQVEQRLNAMNPKAKKENQRIYVFNVESRDLNPTVVLNSKKGVKIENNLSLIDLFSFDVLEDGEKYNFESLFNRYEKRIADNTKSLLAKIESNKNDIKDEVIYIFISKFINAIRNP
;
A
#
# COMPACT_ATOMS: atom_id res chain seq x y z
N MET A 1 -7.34 21.40 7.85
CA MET A 1 -6.99 19.97 8.03
C MET A 1 -5.71 19.96 8.82
N ASP A 2 -5.68 19.24 9.94
CA ASP A 2 -4.47 19.10 10.73
C ASP A 2 -3.56 18.03 10.09
N LEU A 3 -2.31 18.39 9.82
CA LEU A 3 -1.30 17.52 9.22
C LEU A 3 -0.25 17.07 10.25
N ARG A 4 -0.44 17.41 11.54
CA ARG A 4 0.39 16.88 12.63
C ARG A 4 0.17 15.38 12.75
N ASN A 5 1.27 14.65 12.77
CA ASN A 5 1.24 13.20 12.73
C ASN A 5 2.54 12.61 13.29
N LEU A 6 2.41 11.60 14.15
CA LEU A 6 3.52 10.92 14.81
C LEU A 6 4.13 9.77 13.98
N THR A 7 3.51 9.40 12.85
CA THR A 7 3.96 8.30 11.98
C THR A 7 5.31 8.66 11.38
N LYS A 8 6.32 7.86 11.76
CA LYS A 8 7.69 7.99 11.26
C LYS A 8 7.94 7.07 10.07
N ASN A 9 7.46 5.83 10.12
CA ASN A 9 7.67 4.86 9.05
C ASN A 9 6.50 4.93 8.05
N GLN A 10 6.78 5.46 6.86
CA GLN A 10 5.80 5.72 5.80
C GLN A 10 6.12 4.87 4.58
N HIS A 11 5.12 4.52 3.78
CA HIS A 11 5.24 3.47 2.77
C HIS A 11 5.11 4.00 1.32
N TYR A 12 6.05 3.63 0.46
CA TYR A 12 5.97 3.85 -1.00
C TYR A 12 4.77 3.13 -1.62
N ILE A 13 4.40 1.97 -1.07
CA ILE A 13 3.14 1.28 -1.37
C ILE A 13 2.33 1.07 -0.10
N SER A 14 1.07 1.53 -0.09
CA SER A 14 0.14 1.47 1.03
C SER A 14 0.15 0.07 1.59
N GLN A 15 0.22 -0.02 2.91
CA GLN A 15 0.13 -1.32 3.53
C GLN A 15 -1.22 -1.99 3.23
N VAL A 16 -2.30 -1.24 2.97
CA VAL A 16 -3.60 -1.80 2.56
C VAL A 16 -3.49 -2.59 1.26
N GLU A 17 -2.84 -2.05 0.22
CA GLU A 17 -2.63 -2.78 -1.04
C GLU A 17 -1.69 -3.98 -0.89
N GLN A 18 -0.64 -3.84 -0.10
CA GLN A 18 0.24 -4.97 0.20
C GLN A 18 -0.53 -6.10 0.88
N ARG A 19 -1.47 -5.77 1.77
CA ARG A 19 -2.30 -6.77 2.49
C ARG A 19 -3.31 -7.48 1.61
N LEU A 20 -3.79 -6.84 0.54
CA LEU A 20 -4.60 -7.53 -0.48
C LEU A 20 -3.83 -8.63 -1.20
N ASN A 21 -2.49 -8.55 -1.18
CA ASN A 21 -1.57 -9.51 -1.77
C ASN A 21 -0.72 -10.23 -0.70
N ALA A 22 -1.20 -10.27 0.55
CA ALA A 22 -0.48 -10.92 1.63
C ALA A 22 -0.32 -12.42 1.34
N MET A 23 0.87 -12.95 1.59
CA MET A 23 1.16 -14.40 1.45
C MET A 23 0.38 -15.23 2.49
N ASN A 24 -0.01 -14.61 3.59
CA ASN A 24 -0.72 -15.21 4.72
C ASN A 24 -1.92 -14.34 5.13
N PRO A 25 -2.96 -14.20 4.28
CA PRO A 25 -4.03 -13.22 4.46
C PRO A 25 -4.87 -13.43 5.73
N LYS A 26 -4.88 -14.66 6.26
CA LYS A 26 -5.61 -15.03 7.50
C LYS A 26 -4.87 -14.66 8.79
N ALA A 27 -3.60 -14.22 8.72
CA ALA A 27 -2.85 -13.77 9.89
C ALA A 27 -3.34 -12.40 10.39
N LYS A 28 -3.06 -12.08 11.66
CA LYS A 28 -3.27 -10.72 12.20
C LYS A 28 -2.47 -9.69 11.39
N LYS A 29 -2.96 -8.44 11.31
CA LYS A 29 -2.41 -7.39 10.41
C LYS A 29 -0.92 -7.12 10.61
N GLU A 30 -0.44 -7.19 11.85
CA GLU A 30 0.95 -7.02 12.30
C GLU A 30 1.85 -8.23 11.95
N ASN A 31 1.24 -9.38 11.64
CA ASN A 31 1.90 -10.63 11.27
C ASN A 31 1.72 -10.98 9.80
N GLN A 32 1.02 -10.14 9.03
CA GLN A 32 0.88 -10.32 7.60
C GLN A 32 2.20 -9.99 6.90
N ARG A 33 2.53 -10.84 5.93
CA ARG A 33 3.79 -10.84 5.21
C ARG A 33 3.53 -10.87 3.71
N ILE A 34 4.49 -10.41 2.94
CA ILE A 34 4.44 -10.36 1.48
C ILE A 34 5.73 -10.92 0.89
N TYR A 35 5.63 -11.54 -0.28
CA TYR A 35 6.81 -11.98 -1.03
C TYR A 35 7.48 -10.78 -1.68
N VAL A 36 8.82 -10.79 -1.68
CA VAL A 36 9.66 -9.79 -2.33
C VAL A 36 10.54 -10.52 -3.34
N PHE A 37 10.67 -9.93 -4.51
CA PHE A 37 11.46 -10.48 -5.61
C PHE A 37 12.56 -9.49 -5.96
N ASN A 38 13.76 -10.01 -6.19
CA ASN A 38 14.88 -9.22 -6.70
C ASN A 38 14.94 -9.42 -8.22
N VAL A 39 15.29 -8.34 -8.93
CA VAL A 39 15.57 -8.41 -10.37
C VAL A 39 17.04 -8.81 -10.52
N GLU A 40 17.32 -9.98 -11.10
CA GLU A 40 18.69 -10.46 -11.34
C GLU A 40 19.26 -9.98 -12.68
N SER A 41 18.44 -9.98 -13.74
CA SER A 41 18.80 -9.40 -15.03
C SER A 41 17.66 -8.51 -15.55
N ARG A 42 18.06 -7.43 -16.23
CA ARG A 42 17.17 -6.47 -16.91
C ARG A 42 17.34 -6.51 -18.44
N ASP A 43 18.05 -7.51 -18.95
CA ASP A 43 18.30 -7.65 -20.38
C ASP A 43 17.05 -8.17 -21.12
N LEU A 44 17.19 -8.62 -22.37
CA LEU A 44 16.10 -9.12 -23.22
C LEU A 44 15.23 -10.20 -22.56
N ASN A 45 15.75 -10.92 -21.57
CA ASN A 45 15.00 -11.91 -20.77
C ASN A 45 15.10 -11.55 -19.28
N PRO A 46 14.26 -10.65 -18.77
CA PRO A 46 14.33 -10.23 -17.38
C PRO A 46 14.03 -11.41 -16.45
N THR A 47 14.95 -11.70 -15.53
CA THR A 47 14.78 -12.74 -14.52
C THR A 47 14.54 -12.11 -13.15
N VAL A 48 13.59 -12.71 -12.42
CA VAL A 48 13.30 -12.34 -11.04
C VAL A 48 13.45 -13.55 -10.15
N VAL A 49 14.05 -13.35 -8.98
CA VAL A 49 14.22 -14.40 -7.98
C VAL A 49 13.51 -14.02 -6.70
N LEU A 50 12.87 -15.01 -6.09
CA LEU A 50 12.24 -14.83 -4.79
C LEU A 50 13.33 -14.57 -3.75
N ASN A 51 13.28 -13.42 -3.09
CA ASN A 51 14.27 -13.02 -2.10
C ASN A 51 14.24 -13.95 -0.87
N SER A 52 13.04 -14.26 -0.37
CA SER A 52 12.87 -15.17 0.76
C SER A 52 11.54 -15.92 0.72
N LYS A 53 11.59 -17.25 0.94
CA LYS A 53 10.39 -18.08 1.14
C LYS A 53 9.58 -17.70 2.38
N LYS A 54 10.20 -17.01 3.35
CA LYS A 54 9.50 -16.48 4.52
C LYS A 54 8.83 -15.13 4.22
N GLY A 55 9.06 -14.51 3.06
CA GLY A 55 8.62 -13.15 2.77
C GLY A 55 9.17 -12.13 3.78
N VAL A 56 8.63 -10.92 3.75
CA VAL A 56 8.93 -9.84 4.71
C VAL A 56 7.64 -9.38 5.37
N LYS A 57 7.73 -8.78 6.56
CA LYS A 57 6.56 -8.16 7.18
C LYS A 57 6.12 -6.94 6.36
N ILE A 58 4.81 -6.81 6.14
CA ILE A 58 4.26 -5.70 5.35
C ILE A 58 4.56 -4.33 6.00
N GLU A 59 4.54 -4.26 7.34
CA GLU A 59 4.84 -3.03 8.08
C GLU A 59 6.25 -2.49 7.81
N ASN A 60 7.18 -3.34 7.36
CA ASN A 60 8.58 -2.99 7.09
C ASN A 60 8.93 -2.99 5.60
N ASN A 61 7.97 -3.30 4.72
CA ASN A 61 8.23 -3.46 3.30
C ASN A 61 7.91 -2.18 2.53
N LEU A 62 8.82 -1.77 1.64
CA LEU A 62 8.67 -0.54 0.84
C LEU A 62 8.33 0.65 1.74
N SER A 63 9.10 0.82 2.82
CA SER A 63 8.92 1.90 3.76
C SER A 63 10.22 2.65 4.01
N LEU A 64 10.08 3.94 4.31
CA LEU A 64 11.19 4.82 4.67
C LEU A 64 10.76 5.71 5.84
N ILE A 65 11.73 6.08 6.68
CA ILE A 65 11.51 7.05 7.74
C ILE A 65 11.31 8.42 7.10
N ASP A 66 10.22 9.09 7.47
CA ASP A 66 9.92 10.48 7.09
C ASP A 66 9.79 10.74 5.59
N LEU A 67 9.41 9.72 4.82
CA LEU A 67 9.21 9.76 3.36
C LEU A 67 8.31 10.92 2.88
N PHE A 68 7.28 11.26 3.64
CA PHE A 68 6.28 12.29 3.34
C PHE A 68 6.22 13.39 4.40
N SER A 69 7.22 13.47 5.27
CA SER A 69 7.36 14.52 6.26
C SER A 69 8.03 15.73 5.64
N PHE A 70 7.51 16.93 5.90
CA PHE A 70 8.06 18.19 5.36
C PHE A 70 8.47 19.18 6.46
N ASP A 71 8.14 18.88 7.72
CA ASP A 71 8.61 19.65 8.86
C ASP A 71 8.60 18.79 10.13
N VAL A 72 9.54 19.05 11.05
CA VAL A 72 9.70 18.33 12.32
C VAL A 72 9.57 19.33 13.46
N LEU A 73 8.62 19.08 14.35
CA LEU A 73 8.30 19.92 15.51
C LEU A 73 9.18 19.55 16.71
N GLU A 74 9.33 20.49 17.65
CA GLU A 74 10.20 20.36 18.83
C GLU A 74 9.82 19.19 19.76
N ASP A 75 8.55 18.79 19.75
CA ASP A 75 8.00 17.66 20.54
C ASP A 75 8.12 16.30 19.81
N GLY A 76 8.74 16.26 18.64
CA GLY A 76 8.88 15.06 17.81
C GLY A 76 7.64 14.73 16.98
N GLU A 77 6.58 15.56 17.04
CA GLU A 77 5.54 15.58 16.03
C GLU A 77 6.11 16.07 14.69
N LYS A 78 5.40 15.76 13.61
CA LYS A 78 5.83 16.11 12.26
C LYS A 78 4.63 16.59 11.49
N TYR A 79 4.84 17.56 10.61
CA TYR A 79 3.88 17.81 9.54
C TYR A 79 4.18 16.88 8.38
N ASN A 80 3.22 16.03 8.04
CA ASN A 80 3.36 15.07 6.95
C ASN A 80 2.04 14.82 6.21
N PHE A 81 2.12 14.17 5.05
CA PHE A 81 0.95 13.85 4.22
C PHE A 81 0.29 12.51 4.56
N GLU A 82 0.69 11.84 5.64
CA GLU A 82 0.24 10.48 5.98
C GLU A 82 -1.27 10.41 6.22
N SER A 83 -1.85 11.41 6.89
CA SER A 83 -3.29 11.48 7.14
C SER A 83 -4.11 11.64 5.85
N LEU A 84 -3.55 12.35 4.85
CA LEU A 84 -4.14 12.53 3.53
C LEU A 84 -4.13 11.22 2.75
N PHE A 85 -3.00 10.51 2.70
CA PHE A 85 -2.91 9.20 2.03
C PHE A 85 -3.86 8.18 2.67
N ASN A 86 -3.87 8.09 4.00
CA ASN A 86 -4.75 7.19 4.73
C ASN A 86 -6.25 7.41 4.42
N ARG A 87 -6.67 8.63 4.09
CA ARG A 87 -8.07 8.92 3.73
C ARG A 87 -8.51 8.15 2.49
N TYR A 88 -7.63 8.02 1.49
CA TYR A 88 -7.91 7.28 0.27
C TYR A 88 -7.73 5.77 0.48
N GLU A 89 -6.68 5.39 1.20
CA GLU A 89 -6.33 3.98 1.42
C GLU A 89 -7.41 3.18 2.15
N LYS A 90 -8.14 3.81 3.08
CA LYS A 90 -9.24 3.17 3.84
C LYS A 90 -10.29 2.52 2.95
N ARG A 91 -10.49 3.01 1.72
CA ARG A 91 -11.53 2.51 0.81
C ARG A 91 -11.01 1.47 -0.18
N ILE A 92 -9.70 1.32 -0.35
CA ILE A 92 -9.12 0.42 -1.36
C ILE A 92 -9.58 -1.01 -1.12
N ALA A 93 -9.38 -1.53 0.10
CA ALA A 93 -9.70 -2.91 0.40
C ALA A 93 -11.19 -3.23 0.21
N ASP A 94 -12.06 -2.33 0.64
CA ASP A 94 -13.51 -2.54 0.57
C ASP A 94 -14.00 -2.45 -0.89
N ASN A 95 -13.52 -1.47 -1.66
CA ASN A 95 -13.84 -1.36 -3.08
C ASN A 95 -13.31 -2.55 -3.89
N THR A 96 -12.09 -3.02 -3.60
CA THR A 96 -11.54 -4.22 -4.27
C THR A 96 -12.38 -5.45 -3.95
N LYS A 97 -12.76 -5.68 -2.69
CA LYS A 97 -13.63 -6.80 -2.31
C LYS A 97 -15.02 -6.69 -2.94
N SER A 98 -15.60 -5.49 -2.94
CA SER A 98 -16.90 -5.24 -3.58
C SER A 98 -16.85 -5.55 -5.07
N LEU A 99 -15.80 -5.06 -5.76
CA LEU A 99 -15.61 -5.29 -7.19
C LEU A 99 -15.50 -6.79 -7.50
N LEU A 100 -14.65 -7.52 -6.77
CA LEU A 100 -14.48 -8.96 -6.96
C LEU A 100 -15.80 -9.71 -6.73
N ALA A 101 -16.53 -9.38 -5.66
CA ALA A 101 -17.82 -10.01 -5.38
C ALA A 101 -18.89 -9.70 -6.45
N LYS A 102 -18.90 -8.47 -7.00
CA LYS A 102 -19.80 -8.10 -8.11
C LYS A 102 -19.45 -8.86 -9.40
N ILE A 103 -18.17 -8.99 -9.73
CA ILE A 103 -17.69 -9.77 -10.87
C ILE A 103 -18.10 -11.25 -10.73
N GLU A 104 -17.86 -11.86 -9.57
CA GLU A 104 -18.26 -13.25 -9.28
C GLU A 104 -19.78 -13.46 -9.37
N SER A 105 -20.56 -12.44 -9.02
CA SER A 105 -22.03 -12.45 -9.09
C SER A 105 -22.59 -11.98 -10.44
N ASN A 106 -21.74 -11.76 -11.44
CA ASN A 106 -22.09 -11.25 -12.77
C ASN A 106 -22.92 -9.94 -12.74
N LYS A 107 -22.62 -9.07 -11.77
CA LYS A 107 -23.23 -7.76 -11.61
C LYS A 107 -22.43 -6.70 -12.37
N ASN A 108 -23.14 -5.84 -13.10
CA ASN A 108 -22.53 -4.85 -13.98
C ASN A 108 -22.44 -3.43 -13.36
N ASP A 109 -22.99 -3.22 -12.16
CA ASP A 109 -22.96 -1.95 -11.43
C ASP A 109 -21.60 -1.71 -10.73
N ILE A 110 -20.50 -1.79 -11.47
CA ILE A 110 -19.13 -1.73 -10.93
C ILE A 110 -18.45 -0.35 -11.03
N LYS A 111 -19.17 0.65 -11.56
CA LYS A 111 -18.61 1.97 -11.93
C LYS A 111 -17.91 2.64 -10.74
N ASP A 112 -18.55 2.65 -9.58
CA ASP A 112 -18.03 3.34 -8.40
C ASP A 112 -16.75 2.67 -7.89
N GLU A 113 -16.73 1.33 -7.80
CA GLU A 113 -15.53 0.59 -7.41
C GLU A 113 -14.37 0.86 -8.36
N VAL A 114 -14.61 0.84 -9.67
CA VAL A 114 -13.59 1.10 -10.69
C VAL A 114 -13.03 2.52 -10.55
N ILE A 115 -13.89 3.53 -10.41
CA ILE A 115 -13.46 4.93 -10.25
C ILE A 115 -12.63 5.09 -8.97
N TYR A 116 -13.09 4.56 -7.83
CA TYR A 116 -12.38 4.71 -6.57
C TYR A 116 -11.05 3.93 -6.54
N ILE A 117 -11.00 2.73 -7.11
CA ILE A 117 -9.76 1.96 -7.25
C ILE A 117 -8.79 2.73 -8.15
N PHE A 118 -9.26 3.28 -9.27
CA PHE A 118 -8.43 4.09 -10.17
C PHE A 118 -7.84 5.31 -9.45
N ILE A 119 -8.65 6.11 -8.75
CA ILE A 119 -8.17 7.25 -7.97
C ILE A 119 -7.13 6.82 -6.95
N SER A 120 -7.39 5.71 -6.25
CA SER A 120 -6.47 5.19 -5.25
C SER A 120 -5.13 4.77 -5.87
N LYS A 121 -5.15 4.10 -7.02
CA LYS A 121 -3.95 3.73 -7.78
C LYS A 121 -3.19 4.96 -8.28
N PHE A 122 -3.90 6.00 -8.69
CA PHE A 122 -3.29 7.27 -9.11
C PHE A 122 -2.57 7.98 -7.95
N ILE A 123 -3.22 8.08 -6.78
CA ILE A 123 -2.56 8.62 -5.57
C ILE A 123 -1.33 7.79 -5.19
N ASN A 124 -1.43 6.48 -5.34
CA ASN A 124 -0.32 5.55 -5.10
C ASN A 124 0.85 5.71 -6.08
N ALA A 125 0.59 6.19 -7.30
CA ALA A 125 1.64 6.55 -8.24
C ALA A 125 2.32 7.87 -7.85
N ILE A 126 1.56 8.88 -7.40
CA ILE A 126 2.11 10.17 -6.97
C ILE A 126 3.04 10.02 -5.76
N ARG A 127 2.73 9.12 -4.81
CA ARG A 127 3.53 8.94 -3.60
C ARG A 127 4.82 8.14 -3.81
N ASN A 128 5.00 7.50 -4.97
CA ASN A 128 6.16 6.67 -5.28
C ASN A 128 7.04 7.43 -6.29
N PRO A 129 7.92 8.33 -5.83
CA PRO A 129 8.71 9.23 -6.69
C PRO A 129 9.68 8.49 -7.62
#